data_AF-A0A937J5M1-F1
#
_entry.id   AF-A0A937J5M1-F1
#
_cell.length_a   1.000
_cell.length_b   1.000
_cell.length_c   1.000
_cell.angle_alpha   90.00
_cell.angle_beta   90.00
_cell.angle_gamma   90.00
#
_symmetry.space_group_name_H-M   'P 1'
#
loop_
_entity.id
_entity.type
_entity.pdbx_description
1 polymer ?
#
loop_
_entity_poly.entity_id
_entity_poly.type
_entity_poly.pdbx_seq_one_letter_code
_entity_poly.pdbx_strand_id
1 'polypeptide(L)'
;MLQNINYNKILFFDIETVPLTYDFKDLEERAQGLWDRKTRFLQERDNLSPDELYEKAGIYAEFGKVVCISMGFVLQKEGETQIRVKSIANENEKILLQEYIDLLNSYYNSPDFLFCAHNGKEFDIPFLCRRILINGLKLPFILNVSGKKPWEIKHLDTMELWKFGDFKNYTSLDLLTYIFNIPTPKDDMDGSQVAKVFYEEKNLDRIIHYCEKDVIATIQLFRKYQGDSIIDEEFIQIA
;
A
#
# COMPACT_ATOMS: atom_id res chain seq x y z
N MET A 1 8.16 -11.30 20.37
CA MET A 1 8.80 -10.49 19.31
C MET A 1 8.06 -9.18 19.08
N LEU A 2 6.73 -9.21 18.92
CA LEU A 2 5.91 -7.99 18.76
C LEU A 2 5.83 -7.12 20.02
N GLN A 3 5.80 -7.71 21.23
CA GLN A 3 5.66 -6.97 22.50
C GLN A 3 6.76 -5.94 22.81
N ASN A 4 7.89 -5.99 22.11
CA ASN A 4 9.01 -5.05 22.31
C ASN A 4 9.13 -4.01 21.18
N ILE A 5 8.20 -4.01 20.21
CA ILE A 5 8.24 -3.04 19.10
C ILE A 5 7.56 -1.76 19.55
N ASN A 6 8.33 -0.67 19.54
CA ASN A 6 7.82 0.66 19.88
C ASN A 6 6.97 1.20 18.73
N TYR A 7 5.66 1.34 18.96
CA TYR A 7 4.69 1.92 18.03
C TYR A 7 5.13 3.27 17.45
N ASN A 8 5.79 4.12 18.25
CA ASN A 8 6.25 5.45 17.82
C ASN A 8 7.36 5.41 16.76
N LYS A 9 7.87 4.22 16.43
CA LYS A 9 8.90 3.98 15.41
C LYS A 9 8.36 3.27 14.17
N ILE A 10 7.06 2.98 14.12
CA ILE A 10 6.42 2.32 12.99
C ILE A 10 5.64 3.37 12.20
N LEU A 11 5.93 3.47 10.90
CA LEU A 11 5.05 4.11 9.94
C LEU A 11 4.22 3.02 9.27
N PHE A 12 2.93 3.00 9.56
CA PHE A 12 1.99 2.17 8.84
C PHE A 12 1.66 2.84 7.52
N PHE A 13 1.51 2.10 6.44
CA PHE A 13 1.18 2.71 5.16
C PHE A 13 0.50 1.70 4.22
N ASP A 14 -0.17 2.25 3.24
CA ASP A 14 -0.84 1.56 2.13
C ASP A 14 -0.79 2.47 0.89
N ILE A 15 -0.87 1.89 -0.31
CA ILE A 15 -0.88 2.64 -1.57
C ILE A 15 -2.03 2.23 -2.47
N GLU A 16 -2.57 3.22 -3.19
CA GLU A 16 -3.53 2.98 -4.26
C GLU A 16 -2.92 3.22 -5.63
N THR A 17 -3.20 2.28 -6.53
CA THR A 17 -2.60 2.24 -7.86
C THR A 17 -3.67 2.09 -8.93
N VAL A 18 -3.41 2.68 -10.09
CA VAL A 18 -4.28 2.58 -11.26
C VAL A 18 -3.44 2.30 -12.51
N PRO A 19 -4.01 1.70 -13.57
CA PRO A 19 -3.36 1.60 -14.88
C PRO A 19 -2.83 2.96 -15.38
N LEU A 20 -1.78 2.98 -16.20
CA LEU A 20 -1.23 4.21 -16.79
C LEU A 20 -2.24 4.94 -17.68
N THR A 21 -3.04 4.19 -18.43
CA THR A 21 -4.20 4.63 -19.19
C THR A 21 -5.40 3.78 -18.79
N TYR A 22 -6.62 4.30 -18.91
CA TYR A 22 -7.80 3.54 -18.47
C TYR A 22 -8.07 2.34 -19.37
N ASP A 23 -8.12 2.58 -20.69
CA ASP A 23 -8.29 1.51 -21.68
C ASP A 23 -6.94 1.02 -22.21
N PHE A 24 -6.86 -0.27 -22.54
CA PHE A 24 -5.67 -0.88 -23.15
C PHE A 24 -5.29 -0.22 -24.48
N LYS A 25 -6.29 0.12 -25.30
CA LYS A 25 -6.11 0.77 -26.61
C LYS A 25 -5.43 2.13 -26.53
N ASP A 26 -5.50 2.80 -25.38
CA ASP A 26 -4.94 4.13 -25.17
C ASP A 26 -3.45 4.07 -24.79
N LEU A 27 -2.92 2.88 -24.47
CA LEU A 27 -1.48 2.68 -24.32
C LEU A 27 -0.76 2.94 -25.65
N GLU A 28 0.48 3.42 -25.55
CA GLU A 28 1.39 3.44 -26.70
C GLU A 28 1.54 2.03 -27.30
N GLU A 29 1.57 1.93 -28.63
CA GLU A 29 1.67 0.66 -29.37
C GLU A 29 2.82 -0.24 -28.87
N ARG A 30 3.98 0.37 -28.56
CA ARG A 30 5.10 -0.35 -27.98
C ARG A 30 4.79 -0.92 -26.61
N ALA A 31 4.08 -0.17 -25.76
CA ALA A 31 3.68 -0.60 -24.43
C ALA A 31 2.64 -1.72 -24.51
N GLN A 32 1.68 -1.66 -25.44
CA GLN A 32 0.73 -2.74 -25.71
C GLN A 32 1.45 -4.06 -26.02
N GLY A 33 2.43 -4.03 -26.93
CA GLY A 33 3.22 -5.22 -27.27
C GLY A 33 4.11 -5.73 -26.12
N LEU A 34 4.52 -4.85 -25.19
CA LEU A 34 5.26 -5.25 -23.99
C LEU A 34 4.33 -5.88 -22.93
N TRP A 35 3.13 -5.33 -22.76
CA TRP A 35 2.09 -5.88 -21.88
C TRP A 35 1.72 -7.30 -22.31
N ASP A 36 1.43 -7.48 -23.60
CA ASP A 36 1.10 -8.78 -24.18
C ASP A 36 2.18 -9.83 -23.86
N ARG A 37 3.45 -9.54 -24.19
CA ARG A 37 4.55 -10.47 -23.91
C ARG A 37 4.74 -10.76 -22.42
N LYS A 38 4.64 -9.75 -21.55
CA LYS A 38 4.86 -9.90 -20.10
C LYS A 38 3.77 -10.76 -19.46
N THR A 39 2.53 -10.67 -19.96
CA THR A 39 1.36 -11.30 -19.36
C THR A 39 0.94 -12.61 -20.03
N ARG A 40 1.62 -13.03 -21.10
CA ARG A 40 1.32 -14.23 -21.89
C ARG A 40 0.96 -15.48 -21.07
N PHE A 41 1.71 -15.78 -20.01
CA PHE A 41 1.39 -16.95 -19.16
C PHE A 41 0.03 -16.84 -18.46
N LEU A 42 -0.36 -15.64 -18.02
CA LEU A 42 -1.66 -15.39 -17.39
C LEU A 42 -2.77 -15.41 -18.43
N GLN A 43 -2.52 -14.88 -19.63
CA GLN A 43 -3.45 -14.97 -20.76
C GLN A 43 -3.77 -16.43 -21.09
N GLU A 44 -2.73 -17.28 -21.24
CA GLU A 44 -2.90 -18.71 -21.53
C GLU A 44 -3.59 -19.46 -20.39
N ARG A 45 -3.25 -19.15 -19.13
CA ARG A 45 -3.84 -19.78 -17.94
C ARG A 45 -5.30 -19.43 -17.74
N ASP A 46 -5.64 -18.15 -17.88
CA ASP A 46 -6.99 -17.63 -17.61
C ASP A 46 -7.87 -17.57 -18.87
N ASN A 47 -7.31 -17.89 -20.05
CA ASN A 47 -7.94 -17.78 -21.37
C ASN A 47 -8.51 -16.38 -21.65
N LEU A 48 -7.68 -15.36 -21.41
CA LEU A 48 -8.00 -13.94 -21.61
C LEU A 48 -7.08 -13.32 -22.65
N SER A 49 -7.62 -12.38 -23.43
CA SER A 49 -6.82 -11.52 -24.30
C SER A 49 -5.97 -10.51 -23.51
N PRO A 50 -4.96 -9.88 -24.14
CA PRO A 50 -4.18 -8.81 -23.49
C PRO A 50 -5.04 -7.64 -22.99
N ASP A 51 -6.11 -7.30 -23.73
CA ASP A 51 -7.05 -6.22 -23.41
C ASP A 51 -7.89 -6.57 -22.18
N GLU A 52 -8.53 -7.75 -22.18
CA GLU A 52 -9.31 -8.21 -21.02
C GLU A 52 -8.46 -8.34 -19.75
N LEU A 53 -7.20 -8.74 -19.89
CA LEU A 53 -6.29 -8.83 -18.76
C LEU A 53 -5.81 -7.46 -18.26
N TYR A 54 -5.93 -6.40 -19.08
CA TYR A 54 -5.44 -5.06 -18.79
C TYR A 54 -6.11 -4.40 -17.58
N GLU A 55 -7.28 -4.88 -17.16
CA GLU A 55 -7.89 -4.50 -15.87
C GLU A 55 -6.92 -4.67 -14.69
N LYS A 56 -5.97 -5.61 -14.79
CA LYS A 56 -4.94 -5.85 -13.77
C LYS A 56 -3.70 -4.96 -13.93
N ALA A 57 -3.63 -4.06 -14.91
CA ALA A 57 -2.43 -3.28 -15.18
C ALA A 57 -1.98 -2.41 -14.00
N GLY A 58 -2.93 -1.96 -13.16
CA GLY A 58 -2.66 -1.18 -11.96
C GLY A 58 -1.68 -1.84 -11.01
N ILE A 59 -1.70 -3.18 -10.89
CA ILE A 59 -0.81 -3.92 -9.99
C ILE A 59 0.59 -4.22 -10.58
N TYR A 60 0.87 -3.78 -11.81
CA TYR A 60 2.19 -3.89 -12.42
C TYR A 60 2.87 -2.51 -12.47
N ALA A 61 3.97 -2.33 -11.75
CA ALA A 61 4.64 -1.03 -11.68
C ALA A 61 5.09 -0.49 -13.04
N GLU A 62 5.29 -1.34 -14.05
CA GLU A 62 5.62 -0.92 -15.41
C GLU A 62 4.41 -0.40 -16.21
N PHE A 63 3.18 -0.74 -15.80
CA PHE A 63 1.93 -0.45 -16.51
C PHE A 63 0.88 0.28 -15.66
N GLY A 64 1.17 0.51 -14.38
CA GLY A 64 0.36 1.30 -13.46
C GLY A 64 1.13 2.51 -12.91
N LYS A 65 0.43 3.32 -12.11
CA LYS A 65 0.94 4.48 -11.38
C LYS A 65 0.27 4.58 -10.01
N VAL A 66 0.97 5.20 -9.06
CA VAL A 66 0.44 5.52 -7.73
C VAL A 66 -0.41 6.78 -7.80
N VAL A 67 -1.58 6.75 -7.14
CA VAL A 67 -2.50 7.90 -7.06
C VAL A 67 -2.78 8.35 -5.64
N CYS A 68 -2.58 7.48 -4.65
CA CYS A 68 -2.67 7.79 -3.23
C CYS A 68 -1.63 6.99 -2.43
N ILE A 69 -1.10 7.61 -1.39
CA ILE A 69 -0.31 6.96 -0.33
C ILE A 69 -0.89 7.45 1.00
N SER A 70 -1.48 6.55 1.78
CA SER A 70 -1.91 6.85 3.14
C SER A 70 -0.88 6.35 4.13
N MET A 71 -0.65 7.11 5.19
CA MET A 71 0.33 6.80 6.22
C MET A 71 -0.27 7.00 7.60
N GLY A 72 -0.06 6.05 8.49
CA GLY A 72 -0.57 6.03 9.84
C GLY A 72 0.53 5.92 10.87
N PHE A 73 0.37 6.63 11.99
CA PHE A 73 1.26 6.57 13.13
C PHE A 73 0.47 6.53 14.43
N VAL A 74 0.97 5.76 15.37
CA VAL A 74 0.36 5.59 16.68
C VAL A 74 1.11 6.47 17.67
N LEU A 75 0.38 7.33 18.36
CA LEU A 75 0.92 8.22 19.39
C LEU A 75 0.39 7.80 20.76
N GLN A 76 1.24 7.91 21.76
CA GLN A 76 0.82 7.85 23.16
C GLN A 76 0.86 9.27 23.74
N LYS A 77 -0.29 9.79 24.14
CA LYS A 77 -0.42 11.11 24.77
C LYS A 77 -1.26 10.99 26.03
N GLU A 78 -0.73 11.45 27.16
CA GLU A 78 -1.46 11.54 28.45
C GLU A 78 -2.09 10.21 28.93
N GLY A 79 -1.53 9.06 28.52
CA GLY A 79 -2.04 7.72 28.86
C GLY A 79 -3.03 7.16 27.85
N GLU A 80 -3.45 7.94 26.85
CA GLU A 80 -4.28 7.51 25.74
C GLU A 80 -3.45 7.16 24.51
N THR A 81 -3.89 6.16 23.75
CA THR A 81 -3.28 5.81 22.46
C THR A 81 -4.15 6.33 21.33
N GLN A 82 -3.56 7.12 20.44
CA GLN A 82 -4.26 7.76 19.32
C GLN A 82 -3.66 7.29 17.99
N ILE A 83 -4.51 7.15 16.99
CA ILE A 83 -4.09 6.94 15.59
C ILE A 83 -4.13 8.29 14.90
N ARG A 84 -3.05 8.62 14.19
CA ARG A 84 -3.05 9.72 13.23
C ARG A 84 -2.78 9.19 11.85
N VAL A 85 -3.59 9.60 10.88
CA VAL A 85 -3.48 9.22 9.48
C VAL A 85 -3.27 10.48 8.67
N LYS A 86 -2.37 10.41 7.69
CA LYS A 86 -2.13 11.47 6.71
C LYS A 86 -2.02 10.83 5.33
N SER A 87 -2.60 11.48 4.34
CA SER A 87 -2.58 11.01 2.96
C SER A 87 -1.85 11.98 2.04
N ILE A 88 -1.16 11.44 1.04
CA ILE A 88 -0.59 12.19 -0.09
C ILE A 88 -1.21 11.63 -1.35
N ALA A 89 -1.93 12.47 -2.09
CA ALA A 89 -2.61 12.07 -3.31
C ALA A 89 -2.47 13.16 -4.38
N ASN A 90 -2.31 12.75 -5.63
CA ASN A 90 -2.20 13.65 -6.76
C ASN A 90 -2.43 12.87 -8.07
N GLU A 91 -3.10 13.49 -9.04
CA GLU A 91 -3.21 12.90 -10.39
C GLU A 91 -1.85 12.84 -11.11
N ASN A 92 -0.94 13.75 -10.77
CA ASN A 92 0.45 13.73 -11.21
C ASN A 92 1.30 12.93 -10.22
N GLU A 93 1.55 11.67 -10.57
CA GLU A 93 2.34 10.74 -9.75
C GLU A 93 3.72 11.31 -9.36
N LYS A 94 4.39 12.08 -10.23
CA LYS A 94 5.71 12.63 -9.91
C LYS A 94 5.65 13.64 -8.77
N ILE A 95 4.59 14.45 -8.69
CA ILE A 95 4.37 15.40 -7.59
C ILE A 95 4.12 14.62 -6.29
N LEU A 96 3.20 13.64 -6.33
CA LEU A 96 2.90 12.76 -5.21
C LEU A 96 4.16 12.07 -4.67
N LEU A 97 4.94 11.45 -5.55
CA LEU A 97 6.15 10.73 -5.15
C LEU A 97 7.22 11.67 -4.60
N GLN A 98 7.37 12.87 -5.17
CA GLN A 98 8.32 13.87 -4.64
C GLN A 98 7.93 14.30 -3.23
N GLU A 99 6.65 14.61 -2.99
CA GLU A 99 6.15 14.99 -1.66
C GLU A 99 6.36 13.85 -0.64
N TYR A 100 6.07 12.61 -1.03
CA TYR A 100 6.31 11.44 -0.19
C TYR A 100 7.80 11.28 0.15
N ILE A 101 8.69 11.42 -0.84
CA ILE A 101 10.14 11.34 -0.63
C ILE A 101 10.61 12.43 0.33
N ASP A 102 10.12 13.66 0.19
CA ASP A 102 10.48 14.78 1.05
C ASP A 102 10.03 14.55 2.50
N LEU A 103 8.82 14.01 2.70
CA LEU A 103 8.33 13.58 4.00
C LEU A 103 9.23 12.51 4.62
N LEU A 104 9.57 11.47 3.87
CA LEU A 104 10.44 10.40 4.36
C LEU A 104 11.84 10.89 4.72
N ASN A 105 12.44 11.76 3.89
CA ASN A 105 13.75 12.34 4.16
C ASN A 105 13.74 13.30 5.36
N SER A 106 12.61 13.95 5.64
CA SER A 106 12.47 14.89 6.76
C SER A 106 12.27 14.18 8.09
N TYR A 107 11.43 13.13 8.13
CA TYR A 107 10.96 12.54 9.38
C TYR A 107 11.35 11.07 9.60
N TYR A 108 11.64 10.32 8.53
CA TYR A 108 11.89 8.87 8.56
C TYR A 108 13.27 8.51 8.00
N ASN A 109 14.27 9.34 8.29
CA ASN A 109 15.64 9.23 7.75
C ASN A 109 16.62 8.47 8.66
N SER A 110 16.13 7.83 9.73
CA SER A 110 16.93 7.02 10.66
C SER A 110 16.66 5.52 10.47
N PRO A 111 17.65 4.63 10.66
CA PRO A 111 17.47 3.17 10.64
C PRO A 111 16.59 2.61 11.78
N ASP A 112 16.17 3.46 12.71
CA ASP A 112 15.27 3.07 13.81
C ASP A 112 13.80 2.99 13.38
N PHE A 113 13.44 3.63 12.26
CA PHE A 113 12.07 3.61 11.76
C PHE A 113 11.80 2.35 10.95
N LEU A 114 10.60 1.82 11.11
CA LEU A 114 10.09 0.63 10.43
C LEU A 114 8.87 1.01 9.61
N PHE A 115 8.75 0.45 8.41
CA PHE A 115 7.48 0.42 7.71
C PHE A 115 6.66 -0.80 8.12
N CYS A 116 5.34 -0.65 8.15
CA CYS A 116 4.40 -1.73 8.32
C CYS A 116 3.26 -1.58 7.33
N ALA A 117 2.97 -2.63 6.58
CA ALA A 117 1.86 -2.69 5.64
C ALA A 117 1.24 -4.09 5.67
N HIS A 118 0.11 -4.27 5.02
CA HIS A 118 -0.46 -5.59 4.77
C HIS A 118 -0.02 -6.08 3.39
N ASN A 119 0.86 -7.09 3.30
CA ASN A 119 1.48 -7.54 2.05
C ASN A 119 2.39 -6.50 1.35
N GLY A 120 2.80 -5.43 2.04
CA GLY A 120 3.63 -4.40 1.45
C GLY A 120 5.05 -4.83 1.09
N LYS A 121 5.58 -5.93 1.64
CA LYS A 121 6.89 -6.45 1.20
C LYS A 121 6.85 -7.07 -0.18
N GLU A 122 5.73 -7.69 -0.56
CA GLU A 122 5.57 -8.32 -1.87
C GLU A 122 4.96 -7.36 -2.90
N PHE A 123 4.23 -6.32 -2.45
CA PHE A 123 3.55 -5.36 -3.33
C PHE A 123 4.02 -3.91 -3.14
N ASP A 124 3.56 -3.22 -2.10
CA ASP A 124 3.65 -1.76 -1.95
C ASP A 124 5.08 -1.21 -2.05
N ILE A 125 6.01 -1.78 -1.28
CA ILE A 125 7.41 -1.33 -1.23
C ILE A 125 8.09 -1.54 -2.59
N PRO A 126 8.08 -2.75 -3.20
CA PRO A 126 8.60 -2.95 -4.55
C PRO A 126 7.94 -2.03 -5.59
N PHE A 127 6.63 -1.82 -5.52
CA PHE A 127 5.89 -0.99 -6.46
C PHE A 127 6.35 0.47 -6.37
N LEU A 128 6.32 1.06 -5.18
CA LEU A 128 6.81 2.43 -4.92
C LEU A 128 8.25 2.60 -5.38
N CYS A 129 9.15 1.68 -5.02
CA CYS A 129 10.55 1.76 -5.42
C CYS A 129 10.71 1.81 -6.95
N ARG A 130 9.98 0.96 -7.68
CA ARG A 130 10.01 0.96 -9.16
C ARG A 130 9.43 2.26 -9.72
N ARG A 131 8.30 2.74 -9.20
CA ARG A 131 7.66 3.98 -9.67
C ARG A 131 8.49 5.23 -9.41
N ILE A 132 9.17 5.32 -8.26
CA ILE A 132 10.15 6.37 -7.96
C ILE A 132 11.26 6.40 -9.02
N LEU A 133 11.83 5.24 -9.34
CA LEU A 133 12.89 5.13 -10.35
C LEU A 133 12.38 5.45 -11.77
N ILE A 134 11.19 4.97 -12.13
CA ILE A 134 10.56 5.24 -13.44
C ILE A 134 10.33 6.76 -13.63
N ASN A 135 9.96 7.48 -12.56
CA ASN A 135 9.79 8.94 -12.58
C ASN A 135 11.11 9.73 -12.52
N GLY A 136 12.26 9.04 -12.49
CA GLY A 136 13.59 9.66 -12.43
C GLY A 136 13.90 10.30 -11.07
N LEU A 137 13.24 9.86 -10.01
CA LEU A 137 13.42 10.36 -8.65
C LEU A 137 14.41 9.49 -7.87
N LYS A 138 15.03 10.07 -6.84
CA LYS A 138 16.00 9.38 -5.99
C LYS A 138 15.27 8.61 -4.88
N LEU A 139 15.60 7.33 -4.71
CA LEU A 139 15.07 6.53 -3.61
C LEU A 139 15.50 7.11 -2.25
N PRO A 140 14.57 7.29 -1.29
CA PRO A 140 14.91 7.67 0.08
C PRO A 140 15.58 6.50 0.80
N PHE A 141 16.38 6.82 1.83
CA PHE A 141 17.22 5.83 2.53
C PHE A 141 16.44 4.61 3.03
N ILE A 142 15.24 4.84 3.59
CA ILE A 142 14.38 3.80 4.18
C ILE A 142 13.79 2.84 3.13
N LEU A 143 13.66 3.28 1.88
CA LEU A 143 13.21 2.48 0.73
C LEU A 143 14.37 1.89 -0.09
N ASN A 144 15.61 2.28 0.21
CA ASN A 144 16.77 1.69 -0.43
C ASN A 144 17.06 0.29 0.14
N VAL A 145 16.27 -0.68 -0.32
CA VAL A 145 16.30 -2.08 0.13
C VAL A 145 17.08 -3.01 -0.80
N SER A 146 17.41 -2.56 -2.02
CA SER A 146 18.12 -3.38 -3.00
C SER A 146 19.53 -3.74 -2.51
N GLY A 147 19.91 -5.01 -2.65
CA GLY A 147 21.20 -5.53 -2.18
C GLY A 147 21.29 -5.80 -0.67
N LYS A 148 20.26 -5.42 0.11
CA LYS A 148 20.16 -5.82 1.51
C LYS A 148 19.65 -7.26 1.62
N LYS A 149 20.20 -8.00 2.57
CA LYS A 149 19.73 -9.34 2.91
C LYS A 149 18.37 -9.23 3.62
N PRO A 150 17.51 -10.26 3.55
CA PRO A 150 16.17 -10.19 4.15
C PRO A 150 16.15 -9.78 5.63
N TRP A 151 17.13 -10.22 6.43
CA TRP A 151 17.24 -9.86 7.85
C TRP A 151 17.75 -8.43 8.12
N GLU A 152 18.29 -7.75 7.11
CA GLU A 152 18.67 -6.34 7.19
C GLU A 152 17.48 -5.41 6.91
N ILE A 153 16.41 -5.94 6.31
CA ILE A 153 15.15 -5.23 6.07
C ILE A 153 14.25 -5.46 7.28
N LYS A 154 14.25 -4.49 8.19
CA LYS A 154 13.47 -4.56 9.44
C LYS A 154 11.98 -4.27 9.27
N HIS A 155 11.54 -3.92 8.07
CA HIS A 155 10.13 -3.62 7.78
C HIS A 155 9.23 -4.79 8.21
N LEU A 156 8.04 -4.44 8.68
CA LEU A 156 7.02 -5.34 9.18
C LEU A 156 5.97 -5.54 8.09
N ASP A 157 5.35 -6.71 8.10
CA ASP A 157 4.27 -7.04 7.17
C ASP A 157 3.23 -7.86 7.92
N THR A 158 2.01 -7.34 8.06
CA THR A 158 0.97 -8.02 8.85
C THR A 158 0.54 -9.34 8.23
N MET A 159 0.62 -9.49 6.91
CA MET A 159 0.38 -10.76 6.25
C MET A 159 1.49 -11.77 6.57
N GLU A 160 2.76 -11.35 6.58
CA GLU A 160 3.86 -12.22 7.01
C GLU A 160 3.73 -12.65 8.47
N LEU A 161 3.35 -11.71 9.36
CA LEU A 161 3.11 -11.99 10.77
C LEU A 161 1.99 -13.02 10.97
N TRP A 162 0.94 -12.97 10.15
CA TRP A 162 -0.16 -13.92 10.18
C TRP A 162 0.23 -15.32 9.73
N LYS A 163 1.17 -15.45 8.78
CA LYS A 163 1.50 -16.74 8.16
C LYS A 163 2.01 -17.77 9.16
N PHE A 164 2.68 -17.36 10.26
CA PHE A 164 3.33 -18.29 11.22
C PHE A 164 4.18 -19.40 10.56
N GLY A 165 4.76 -19.13 9.39
CA GLY A 165 5.53 -20.09 8.59
C GLY A 165 4.72 -20.88 7.54
N ASP A 166 3.42 -20.63 7.39
CA ASP A 166 2.60 -21.13 6.29
C ASP A 166 2.87 -20.34 5.00
N PHE A 167 3.28 -21.05 3.95
CA PHE A 167 3.58 -20.48 2.64
C PHE A 167 2.41 -20.56 1.66
N LYS A 168 1.29 -21.19 2.03
CA LYS A 168 0.29 -21.65 1.06
C LYS A 168 -0.83 -20.66 0.78
N ASN A 169 -1.09 -19.68 1.65
CA ASN A 169 -2.29 -18.84 1.52
C ASN A 169 -2.00 -17.35 1.75
N TYR A 170 -2.33 -16.54 0.75
CA TYR A 170 -2.57 -15.12 0.92
C TYR A 170 -3.89 -14.94 1.70
N THR A 171 -3.86 -14.17 2.77
CA THR A 171 -5.07 -13.85 3.56
C THR A 171 -5.29 -12.35 3.46
N SER A 172 -6.45 -11.93 2.96
CA SER A 172 -6.76 -10.51 2.79
C SER A 172 -6.92 -9.79 4.13
N LEU A 173 -6.61 -8.48 4.14
CA LEU A 173 -6.84 -7.60 5.28
C LEU A 173 -8.29 -7.66 5.74
N ASP A 174 -9.22 -7.63 4.80
CA ASP A 174 -10.66 -7.73 5.03
C ASP A 174 -11.06 -9.00 5.80
N LEU A 175 -10.58 -10.18 5.37
CA LEU A 175 -10.84 -11.43 6.08
C LEU A 175 -10.26 -11.39 7.50
N LEU A 176 -9.07 -10.82 7.68
CA LEU A 176 -8.47 -10.69 9.00
C LEU A 176 -9.26 -9.72 9.88
N THR A 177 -9.70 -8.58 9.36
CA THR A 177 -10.51 -7.61 10.12
C THR A 177 -11.81 -8.23 10.59
N TYR A 178 -12.47 -9.03 9.75
CA TYR A 178 -13.65 -9.81 10.12
C TYR A 178 -13.35 -10.78 11.27
N ILE A 179 -12.29 -11.61 11.15
CA ILE A 179 -11.92 -12.60 12.18
C ILE A 179 -11.60 -11.93 13.53
N PHE A 180 -10.94 -10.77 13.51
CA PHE A 180 -10.52 -10.05 14.71
C PHE A 180 -11.57 -9.07 15.26
N ASN A 181 -12.77 -9.03 14.66
CA ASN A 181 -13.84 -8.07 15.00
C ASN A 181 -13.35 -6.62 14.98
N ILE A 182 -12.60 -6.26 13.93
CA ILE A 182 -12.20 -4.88 13.63
C ILE A 182 -13.23 -4.33 12.63
N PRO A 183 -13.75 -3.10 12.82
CA PRO A 183 -14.61 -2.46 11.83
C PRO A 183 -13.99 -2.56 10.43
N THR A 184 -14.76 -3.05 9.47
CA THR A 184 -14.23 -3.33 8.12
C THR A 184 -13.85 -2.02 7.42
N PRO A 185 -12.76 -2.01 6.63
CA PRO A 185 -12.48 -0.89 5.75
C PRO A 185 -13.43 -0.84 4.52
N LYS A 186 -14.14 -1.95 4.20
CA LYS A 186 -14.84 -2.15 2.91
C LYS A 186 -16.33 -1.82 2.90
N ASP A 187 -16.71 -0.63 3.32
CA ASP A 187 -18.12 -0.23 3.27
C ASP A 187 -18.55 0.40 1.93
N ASP A 188 -17.59 0.87 1.11
CA ASP A 188 -17.87 1.71 -0.06
C ASP A 188 -17.20 1.24 -1.37
N MET A 189 -15.97 0.73 -1.31
CA MET A 189 -15.25 0.24 -2.50
C MET A 189 -14.23 -0.86 -2.15
N ASP A 190 -13.66 -1.47 -3.18
CA ASP A 190 -12.53 -2.39 -3.09
C ASP A 190 -11.47 -2.06 -4.17
N GLY A 191 -10.29 -2.67 -4.05
CA GLY A 191 -9.15 -2.42 -4.95
C GLY A 191 -9.43 -2.58 -6.45
N SER A 192 -10.41 -3.39 -6.86
CA SER A 192 -10.76 -3.53 -8.29
C SER A 192 -11.49 -2.29 -8.85
N GLN A 193 -12.08 -1.49 -7.97
CA GLN A 193 -12.88 -0.31 -8.35
C GLN A 193 -12.04 0.97 -8.44
N VAL A 194 -10.81 0.98 -7.91
CA VAL A 194 -9.95 2.17 -7.80
C VAL A 194 -9.69 2.82 -9.16
N ALA A 195 -9.43 2.03 -10.21
CA ALA A 195 -9.23 2.53 -11.56
C ALA A 195 -10.48 3.26 -12.09
N LYS A 196 -11.67 2.69 -11.90
CA LYS A 196 -12.93 3.30 -12.30
C LYS A 196 -13.20 4.60 -11.54
N VAL A 197 -13.02 4.59 -10.22
CA VAL A 197 -13.21 5.77 -9.37
C VAL A 197 -12.26 6.91 -9.79
N PHE A 198 -11.02 6.58 -10.13
CA PHE A 198 -10.04 7.56 -10.58
C PHE A 198 -10.33 8.10 -11.98
N TYR A 199 -10.62 7.22 -12.95
CA TYR A 199 -10.72 7.60 -14.36
C TYR A 199 -12.10 8.08 -14.78
N GLU A 200 -13.17 7.43 -14.32
CA GLU A 200 -14.55 7.76 -14.68
C GLU A 200 -15.18 8.72 -13.68
N GLU A 201 -15.15 8.38 -12.39
CA GLU A 201 -15.83 9.18 -11.36
C GLU A 201 -15.06 10.45 -11.00
N LYS A 202 -13.76 10.50 -11.31
CA LYS A 202 -12.86 11.61 -10.98
C LYS A 202 -12.88 11.96 -9.49
N ASN A 203 -12.99 10.93 -8.65
CA ASN A 203 -13.18 11.08 -7.22
C ASN A 203 -11.95 10.60 -6.43
N LEU A 204 -10.91 11.43 -6.44
CA LEU A 204 -9.68 11.13 -5.71
C LEU A 204 -9.91 11.08 -4.19
N ASP A 205 -10.82 11.91 -3.65
CA ASP A 205 -11.13 11.94 -2.22
C ASP A 205 -11.70 10.59 -1.72
N ARG A 206 -12.50 9.92 -2.55
CA ARG A 206 -13.01 8.57 -2.24
C ARG A 206 -11.89 7.54 -2.16
N ILE A 207 -10.89 7.63 -3.04
CA ILE A 207 -9.70 6.77 -3.02
C ILE A 207 -8.86 7.04 -1.77
N ILE A 208 -8.71 8.32 -1.39
CA ILE A 208 -8.01 8.71 -0.16
C ILE A 208 -8.69 8.07 1.04
N HIS A 209 -9.99 8.25 1.21
CA HIS A 209 -10.75 7.70 2.34
C HIS A 209 -10.66 6.16 2.42
N TYR A 210 -10.70 5.49 1.26
CA TYR A 210 -10.50 4.04 1.19
C TYR A 210 -9.12 3.61 1.68
N CYS A 211 -8.05 4.25 1.19
CA CYS A 211 -6.67 3.96 1.58
C CYS A 211 -6.41 4.28 3.07
N GLU A 212 -7.00 5.36 3.59
CA GLU A 212 -6.93 5.72 5.01
C GLU A 212 -7.55 4.65 5.90
N LYS A 213 -8.70 4.09 5.50
CA LYS A 213 -9.35 2.97 6.18
C LYS A 213 -8.47 1.72 6.19
N ASP A 214 -7.81 1.39 5.08
CA ASP A 214 -6.91 0.22 5.02
C ASP A 214 -5.68 0.40 5.93
N VAL A 215 -5.15 1.62 6.04
CA VAL A 215 -4.09 1.94 7.03
C VAL A 215 -4.59 1.78 8.47
N ILE A 216 -5.77 2.32 8.79
CA ILE A 216 -6.39 2.18 10.13
C ILE A 216 -6.60 0.71 10.46
N ALA A 217 -7.18 -0.06 9.54
CA ALA A 217 -7.41 -1.49 9.70
C ALA A 217 -6.08 -2.25 9.93
N THR A 218 -5.02 -1.90 9.19
CA THR A 218 -3.69 -2.48 9.38
C THR A 218 -3.11 -2.18 10.76
N ILE A 219 -3.28 -0.96 11.28
CA ILE A 219 -2.87 -0.59 12.65
C ILE A 219 -3.63 -1.42 13.68
N GLN A 220 -4.96 -1.48 13.56
CA GLN A 220 -5.83 -2.20 14.51
C GLN A 220 -5.52 -3.70 14.49
N LEU A 221 -5.26 -4.27 13.32
CA LEU A 221 -4.85 -5.66 13.16
C LEU A 221 -3.51 -5.93 13.85
N PHE A 222 -2.53 -5.05 13.64
CA PHE A 222 -1.24 -5.17 14.30
C PHE A 222 -1.38 -5.11 15.83
N ARG A 223 -2.25 -4.24 16.35
CA ARG A 223 -2.60 -4.19 17.78
C ARG A 223 -3.19 -5.51 18.28
N LYS A 224 -4.13 -6.09 17.53
CA LYS A 224 -4.69 -7.41 17.86
C LYS A 224 -3.62 -8.51 17.90
N TYR A 225 -2.64 -8.48 17.02
CA TYR A 225 -1.50 -9.41 17.08
C TYR A 225 -0.62 -9.23 18.33
N GLN A 226 -0.63 -8.05 18.94
CA GLN A 226 0.03 -7.80 20.23
C GLN A 226 -0.82 -8.21 21.44
N GLY A 227 -2.10 -8.54 21.22
CA GLY A 227 -3.07 -8.79 22.28
C GLY A 227 -3.75 -7.52 22.83
N ASP A 228 -3.55 -6.38 22.16
CA ASP A 228 -4.14 -5.10 22.56
C ASP A 228 -5.59 -4.97 22.06
N SER A 229 -6.35 -4.10 22.72
CA SER A 229 -7.67 -3.67 22.23
C SER A 229 -7.55 -2.71 21.06
N ILE A 230 -8.60 -2.65 20.23
CA ILE A 230 -8.71 -1.63 19.18
C ILE A 230 -8.75 -0.24 19.81
N ILE A 231 -8.32 0.76 19.05
CA ILE A 231 -8.48 2.17 19.40
C ILE A 231 -9.85 2.63 18.89
N ASP A 232 -10.65 3.26 19.74
CA ASP A 232 -11.99 3.73 19.35
C ASP A 232 -11.90 4.90 18.35
N GLU A 233 -12.93 5.06 17.52
CA GLU A 233 -12.96 6.05 16.43
C GLU A 233 -12.69 7.48 16.89
N GLU A 234 -13.12 7.85 18.11
CA GLU A 234 -12.88 9.19 18.68
C GLU A 234 -11.40 9.52 18.91
N PHE A 235 -10.53 8.51 18.95
CA PHE A 235 -9.08 8.64 19.09
C PHE A 235 -8.34 8.49 17.75
N ILE A 236 -9.07 8.46 16.62
CA ILE A 236 -8.53 8.41 15.28
C ILE A 236 -8.64 9.81 14.66
N GLN A 237 -7.51 10.37 14.23
CA GLN A 237 -7.42 11.69 13.61
C GLN A 237 -6.90 11.55 12.18
N ILE A 238 -7.69 12.00 11.21
CA ILE A 238 -7.28 12.14 9.81
C ILE A 238 -6.81 13.59 9.61
N ALA A 239 -5.61 13.77 9.06
CA ALA A 239 -4.88 15.04 8.98
C ALA A 239 -4.67 15.52 7.54
#